data_AF-H1S634-F1
#
_entry.id   AF-H1S634-F1
#
_cell.length_a   1.000
_cell.length_b   1.000
_cell.length_c   1.000
_cell.angle_alpha   90.00
_cell.angle_beta   90.00
_cell.angle_gamma   90.00
#
_symmetry.space_group_name_H-M   'P 1'
#
loop_
_entity.id
_entity.type
_entity.pdbx_description
1 polymer ?
#
loop_
_entity_poly.entity_id
_entity_poly.type
_entity_poly.pdbx_seq_one_letter_code
_entity_poly.pdbx_strand_id
1 'polypeptide(L)'
;MGDEFPVVRVWLGFEASVGGWNPHGSNSSVMGDIGFTPIFRIQGSGRSGPFAEIGAGMHLLSRTHISDSKAFSTAFQFGDRIAAGYRFGDPLDSELAVRFQHYSNAGIKEPNPGINFYMLQYSARF
;
A
#
# COMPACT_ATOMS: atom_id res chain seq x y z
N MET A 1 41.28 4.81 -4.98
CA MET A 1 40.07 4.00 -5.22
C MET A 1 38.93 4.87 -4.74
N GLY A 2 38.31 5.60 -5.66
CA GLY A 2 37.28 6.59 -5.30
C GLY A 2 35.95 5.87 -5.21
N ASP A 3 35.26 6.02 -4.08
CA ASP A 3 33.94 5.42 -3.88
C ASP A 3 32.94 6.18 -4.76
N GLU A 4 32.62 5.64 -5.94
CA GLU A 4 31.49 6.12 -6.73
C GLU A 4 30.22 5.86 -5.94
N PHE A 5 29.54 6.93 -5.53
CA PHE A 5 28.24 6.81 -4.89
C PHE A 5 27.27 6.12 -5.87
N PRO A 6 26.50 5.10 -5.41
CA PRO A 6 25.53 4.45 -6.27
C PRO A 6 24.52 5.49 -6.76
N VAL A 7 24.39 5.62 -8.08
CA VAL A 7 23.43 6.54 -8.68
C VAL A 7 22.02 5.99 -8.47
N VAL A 8 21.23 6.70 -7.67
CA VAL A 8 19.83 6.39 -7.40
C VAL A 8 18.91 7.36 -8.15
N ARG A 9 17.75 6.86 -8.55
CA ARG A 9 16.66 7.64 -9.11
C ARG A 9 15.54 7.71 -8.10
N VAL A 10 14.99 8.91 -7.92
CA VAL A 10 13.81 9.18 -7.09
C VAL A 10 12.68 9.62 -8.01
N TRP A 11 11.47 9.11 -7.77
CA TRP A 11 10.27 9.57 -8.46
C TRP A 11 9.05 9.57 -7.57
N LEU A 12 8.10 10.44 -7.93
CA LEU A 12 6.76 10.48 -7.38
C LEU A 12 5.81 9.78 -8.37
N GLY A 13 5.07 8.81 -7.87
CA GLY A 13 3.98 8.15 -8.57
C GLY A 13 2.66 8.32 -7.83
N PHE A 14 1.57 7.91 -8.47
CA PHE A 14 0.24 7.88 -7.87
C PHE A 14 -0.38 6.51 -8.09
N GLU A 15 -1.02 5.97 -7.05
CA GLU A 15 -1.79 4.74 -7.08
C GLU A 15 -3.26 5.07 -6.86
N ALA A 16 -4.14 4.54 -7.71
CA ALA A 16 -5.57 4.45 -7.44
C ALA A 16 -5.92 2.97 -7.24
N SER A 17 -6.74 2.66 -6.23
CA SER A 17 -7.07 1.28 -5.87
C SER A 17 -8.58 1.08 -5.67
N VAL A 18 -9.02 -0.15 -5.92
CA VAL A 18 -10.33 -0.66 -5.52
C VAL A 18 -10.15 -2.04 -4.91
N GLY A 19 -10.85 -2.34 -3.84
CA GLY A 19 -10.69 -3.58 -3.08
C GLY A 19 -11.98 -4.03 -2.41
N GLY A 20 -11.99 -5.30 -2.00
CA GLY A 20 -13.06 -5.90 -1.22
C GLY A 20 -12.47 -6.72 -0.08
N TRP A 21 -12.96 -6.52 1.14
CA TRP A 21 -12.50 -7.20 2.34
C TRP A 21 -13.58 -8.16 2.80
N ASN A 22 -13.21 -9.41 3.06
CA ASN A 22 -14.09 -10.42 3.62
C ASN A 22 -13.76 -10.60 5.11
N PRO A 23 -14.47 -9.90 6.00
CA PRO A 23 -14.25 -10.07 7.42
C PRO A 23 -14.76 -11.42 7.92
N HIS A 24 -14.07 -11.99 8.90
CA HIS A 24 -14.54 -13.20 9.59
C HIS A 24 -15.51 -12.80 10.71
N GLY A 25 -16.73 -13.36 10.74
CA GLY A 25 -17.73 -13.06 11.77
C GLY A 25 -19.15 -13.53 11.40
N SER A 26 -20.08 -13.44 12.37
CA SER A 26 -21.44 -13.99 12.25
C SER A 26 -22.36 -13.25 11.26
N ASN A 27 -21.95 -12.05 10.84
CA ASN A 27 -22.70 -11.18 9.93
C ASN A 27 -21.79 -10.55 8.86
N SER A 28 -20.93 -11.35 8.23
CA SER A 28 -19.92 -10.85 7.28
C SER A 28 -20.51 -10.53 5.90
N SER A 29 -20.70 -9.25 5.62
CA SER A 29 -20.85 -8.73 4.26
C SER A 29 -19.50 -8.22 3.75
N VAL A 30 -19.22 -8.43 2.46
CA VAL A 30 -18.01 -7.86 1.83
C VAL A 30 -18.02 -6.33 1.99
N MET A 31 -16.90 -5.79 2.48
CA MET A 31 -16.68 -4.36 2.61
C MET A 31 -15.83 -3.87 1.44
N GLY A 32 -16.30 -2.87 0.71
CA GLY A 32 -15.55 -2.27 -0.39
C GLY A 32 -14.57 -1.22 0.11
N ASP A 33 -13.49 -1.02 -0.64
CA ASP A 33 -12.46 -0.01 -0.43
C ASP A 33 -12.16 0.67 -1.78
N ILE A 34 -12.07 1.99 -1.79
CA ILE A 34 -11.46 2.74 -2.89
C ILE A 34 -10.39 3.66 -2.32
N GLY A 35 -9.26 3.77 -3.01
CA GLY A 35 -8.08 4.46 -2.49
C GLY A 35 -7.36 5.31 -3.51
N PHE A 36 -6.67 6.32 -3.01
CA PHE A 36 -5.72 7.12 -3.77
C PHE A 36 -4.48 7.43 -2.91
N THR A 37 -3.30 7.10 -3.43
CA THR A 37 -2.04 7.15 -2.66
C THR A 37 -0.92 7.73 -3.53
N PRO A 38 -0.40 8.92 -3.22
CA PRO A 38 0.90 9.34 -3.74
C PRO A 38 2.01 8.45 -3.16
N ILE A 39 2.95 8.03 -4.02
CA ILE A 39 4.03 7.11 -3.68
C ILE A 39 5.36 7.75 -4.05
N PHE A 40 6.24 7.90 -3.08
CA PHE A 40 7.65 8.20 -3.31
C PHE A 40 8.41 6.90 -3.44
N ARG A 41 9.23 6.81 -4.49
CA ARG A 41 10.07 5.65 -4.75
C ARG A 41 11.53 6.04 -4.94
N ILE A 42 12.41 5.21 -4.39
CA ILE A 42 13.85 5.22 -4.64
C ILE A 42 14.26 3.88 -5.26
N GLN A 43 15.08 3.92 -6.30
CA GLN A 43 15.65 2.73 -6.95
C GLN A 43 17.03 3.04 -7.52
N GLY A 44 17.90 2.04 -7.63
CA GLY A 44 19.10 2.15 -8.46
C GLY A 44 18.80 2.56 -9.91
N SER A 45 19.73 3.29 -10.54
CA SER A 45 19.58 3.83 -11.91
C SER A 45 19.58 2.76 -13.02
N GLY A 46 20.00 1.54 -12.72
CA GLY A 46 19.98 0.40 -13.63
C GLY A 46 18.56 -0.07 -13.97
N ARG A 47 18.47 -0.92 -15.01
CA ARG A 47 17.18 -1.50 -15.46
C ARG A 47 16.61 -2.51 -14.46
N SER A 48 17.48 -3.20 -13.74
CA SER A 48 17.13 -4.11 -12.65
C SER A 48 17.77 -3.62 -11.36
N GLY A 49 17.12 -3.89 -10.22
CA GLY A 49 17.68 -3.54 -8.93
C GLY A 49 16.65 -3.46 -7.81
N PRO A 50 17.13 -3.32 -6.56
CA PRO A 50 16.26 -3.13 -5.42
C PRO A 50 15.62 -1.75 -5.46
N PHE A 51 14.42 -1.68 -4.89
CA PHE A 51 13.71 -0.42 -4.67
C PHE A 51 13.04 -0.39 -3.29
N ALA A 52 12.73 0.82 -2.84
CA ALA A 52 11.87 1.06 -1.70
C ALA A 52 10.84 2.13 -2.03
N GLU A 53 9.65 1.99 -1.46
CA GLU A 53 8.50 2.87 -1.62
C GLU A 53 7.95 3.27 -0.26
N ILE A 54 7.53 4.53 -0.15
CA ILE A 54 6.70 5.03 0.93
C ILE A 54 5.55 5.84 0.35
N GLY A 55 4.39 5.80 0.97
CA GLY A 55 3.23 6.58 0.55
C GLY A 55 2.26 6.81 1.69
N ALA A 56 1.52 7.91 1.61
CA ALA A 56 0.47 8.26 2.55
C ALA A 56 -0.74 8.73 1.73
N GLY A 57 -1.83 7.98 1.82
CA GLY A 57 -3.00 8.12 0.96
C GLY A 57 -4.30 8.22 1.74
N MET A 58 -5.38 8.21 0.99
CA MET A 58 -6.75 8.31 1.49
C MET A 58 -7.58 7.16 0.95
N HIS A 59 -8.40 6.58 1.83
CA HIS A 59 -9.25 5.44 1.54
C HIS A 59 -10.69 5.70 1.99
N LEU A 60 -11.65 5.26 1.18
CA LEU A 60 -13.08 5.30 1.50
C LEU A 60 -13.61 3.88 1.55
N LEU A 61 -14.02 3.48 2.74
CA LEU A 61 -14.62 2.18 3.00
C LEU A 61 -16.13 2.25 2.81
N SER A 62 -16.74 1.24 2.18
CA SER A 62 -18.20 1.21 1.99
C SER A 62 -18.98 1.01 3.29
N ARG A 63 -18.31 0.55 4.36
CA ARG A 63 -18.85 0.33 5.70
C ARG A 63 -17.78 0.67 6.74
N THR A 64 -18.21 0.91 7.97
CA THR A 64 -17.31 1.26 9.09
C THR A 64 -17.07 0.11 10.06
N HIS A 65 -17.82 -0.99 9.92
CA HIS A 65 -17.71 -2.18 10.77
C HIS A 65 -16.96 -3.26 10.02
N ILE A 66 -15.83 -3.69 10.58
CA ILE A 66 -15.06 -4.83 10.09
C ILE A 66 -15.64 -6.12 10.66
N SER A 67 -15.97 -6.15 11.96
CA SER A 67 -16.61 -7.30 12.61
C SER A 67 -17.56 -6.81 13.71
N ASP A 68 -18.30 -7.73 14.32
CA ASP A 68 -19.22 -7.44 15.44
C ASP A 68 -18.51 -6.70 16.61
N SER A 69 -17.19 -6.85 16.74
CA SER A 69 -16.37 -6.23 17.80
C SER A 69 -15.35 -5.18 17.30
N LYS A 70 -15.25 -4.93 15.99
CA LYS A 70 -14.30 -3.96 15.42
C LYS A 70 -14.98 -2.99 14.47
N ALA A 71 -15.03 -1.72 14.87
CA ALA A 71 -15.51 -0.62 14.04
C ALA A 71 -14.45 0.49 13.95
N PHE A 72 -14.26 1.03 12.75
CA PHE A 72 -13.41 2.20 12.45
C PHE A 72 -14.08 3.54 12.75
N SER A 73 -15.38 3.54 13.04
CA SER A 73 -16.22 4.71 13.34
C SER A 73 -16.40 5.73 12.21
N THR A 74 -15.57 5.68 11.18
CA THR A 74 -15.55 6.55 10.00
C THR A 74 -15.37 5.71 8.75
N ALA A 75 -15.95 6.14 7.63
CA ALA A 75 -15.73 5.49 6.34
C ALA A 75 -14.40 5.91 5.72
N PHE A 76 -14.00 7.17 5.96
CA PHE A 76 -12.72 7.71 5.53
C PHE A 76 -11.58 7.25 6.44
N GLN A 77 -10.51 6.71 5.85
CA GLN A 77 -9.28 6.31 6.52
C GLN A 77 -8.07 6.94 5.83
N PHE A 78 -7.07 7.32 6.60
CA PHE A 78 -5.71 7.51 6.11
C PHE A 78 -5.08 6.14 5.85
N GLY A 79 -4.26 6.04 4.80
CA GLY A 79 -3.57 4.81 4.43
C GLY A 79 -2.08 5.01 4.24
N ASP A 80 -1.27 4.47 5.15
CA ASP A 80 0.19 4.52 5.07
C ASP A 80 0.72 3.24 4.42
N ARG A 81 1.55 3.42 3.38
CA ARG A 81 2.14 2.34 2.58
C ARG A 81 3.66 2.36 2.75
N ILE A 82 4.24 1.19 2.97
CA ILE A 82 5.69 0.96 2.82
C ILE A 82 5.88 -0.30 1.99
N ALA A 83 6.74 -0.27 0.98
CA ALA A 83 7.10 -1.46 0.22
C ALA A 83 8.59 -1.49 -0.10
N ALA A 84 9.12 -2.70 -0.23
CA ALA A 84 10.47 -2.92 -0.74
C ALA A 84 10.45 -4.14 -1.65
N GLY A 85 11.26 -4.11 -2.70
CA GLY A 85 11.23 -5.16 -3.70
C GLY A 85 12.41 -5.11 -4.64
N TYR A 86 12.32 -5.94 -5.67
CA TYR A 86 13.30 -6.01 -6.73
C TYR A 86 12.60 -5.89 -8.09
N ARG A 87 13.12 -5.02 -8.94
CA ARG A 87 12.70 -4.88 -10.35
C ARG A 87 13.61 -5.70 -11.25
N PHE A 88 13.01 -6.47 -12.13
CA PHE A 88 13.64 -7.22 -13.21
C PHE A 88 13.33 -6.49 -14.51
N GLY A 89 14.31 -5.79 -15.06
CA GLY A 89 14.10 -4.92 -16.22
C GLY A 89 14.06 -5.64 -17.58
N ASP A 90 14.50 -6.91 -17.66
CA ASP A 90 14.58 -7.71 -18.89
C ASP A 90 14.25 -9.18 -18.65
N PRO A 91 13.70 -9.90 -19.65
CA PRO A 91 13.12 -9.39 -20.90
C PRO A 91 11.72 -8.78 -20.71
N LEU A 92 11.06 -9.08 -19.59
CA LEU A 92 9.78 -8.50 -19.16
C LEU A 92 10.03 -7.58 -17.97
N ASP A 93 9.68 -6.30 -18.10
CA ASP A 93 9.77 -5.34 -17.00
C ASP A 93 8.76 -5.73 -15.89
N SER A 94 9.27 -6.36 -14.84
CA SER A 94 8.46 -6.91 -13.76
C SER A 94 9.06 -6.67 -12.38
N GLU A 95 8.24 -6.72 -11.35
CA GLU A 95 8.63 -6.40 -9.99
C GLU A 95 8.03 -7.41 -9.01
N LEU A 96 8.82 -7.84 -8.03
CA LEU A 96 8.37 -8.59 -6.87
C LEU A 96 8.65 -7.76 -5.61
N ALA A 97 7.64 -7.58 -4.77
CA ALA A 97 7.74 -6.74 -3.58
C ALA A 97 6.98 -7.30 -2.39
N VAL A 98 7.46 -6.98 -1.20
CA VAL A 98 6.69 -7.05 0.03
C VAL A 98 6.14 -5.66 0.34
N ARG A 99 4.85 -5.59 0.69
CA ARG A 99 4.14 -4.35 1.01
C ARG A 99 3.48 -4.48 2.37
N PHE A 100 3.67 -3.46 3.19
CA PHE A 100 2.90 -3.21 4.39
C PHE A 100 1.97 -2.02 4.16
N GLN A 101 0.73 -2.14 4.65
CA GLN A 101 -0.25 -1.06 4.58
C GLN A 101 -1.00 -0.96 5.91
N HIS A 102 -1.06 0.24 6.49
CA HIS A 102 -1.83 0.53 7.70
C HIS A 102 -2.95 1.52 7.38
N TYR A 103 -4.20 1.18 7.72
CA TYR A 103 -5.32 2.13 7.64
C TYR A 103 -5.83 2.52 9.02
N SER A 104 -6.08 3.81 9.23
CA SER A 104 -6.69 4.34 10.45
C SER A 104 -7.35 5.69 10.21
N ASN A 105 -8.17 6.16 11.16
CA ASN A 105 -8.80 7.48 11.08
C ASN A 105 -7.98 8.58 11.79
N ALA A 106 -6.74 8.30 12.17
CA ALA A 106 -5.84 9.20 12.91
C ALA A 106 -6.44 9.82 14.20
N GLY A 107 -7.44 9.17 14.80
CA GLY A 107 -8.08 9.66 16.02
C GLY A 107 -9.21 10.67 15.79
N ILE A 108 -9.68 10.84 14.54
CA ILE A 108 -10.85 11.70 14.23
C ILE A 108 -12.09 11.28 15.04
N LYS A 109 -12.29 9.97 15.22
CA LYS A 109 -13.40 9.43 16.02
C LYS A 109 -13.07 8.07 16.59
N GLU A 110 -13.42 7.85 17.85
CA GLU A 110 -13.28 6.55 18.51
C GLU A 110 -14.55 5.68 18.37
N PRO A 111 -14.40 4.33 18.38
CA PRO A 111 -13.14 3.58 18.35
C PRO A 111 -12.38 3.70 17.01
N ASN A 112 -11.05 3.60 17.06
CA ASN A 112 -10.14 3.53 15.90
C ASN A 112 -9.12 2.40 16.10
N PRO A 113 -9.50 1.13 15.87
CA PRO A 113 -8.61 0.00 16.11
C PRO A 113 -7.47 -0.09 15.08
N GLY A 114 -7.62 0.60 13.93
CA GLY A 114 -6.73 0.41 12.79
C GLY A 114 -6.86 -0.96 12.13
N ILE A 115 -6.23 -1.13 10.96
CA ILE A 115 -5.97 -2.44 10.37
C ILE A 115 -4.64 -2.44 9.63
N ASN A 116 -4.00 -3.60 9.58
CA ASN A 116 -2.74 -3.81 8.90
C ASN A 116 -2.91 -4.88 7.82
N PHE A 117 -2.33 -4.63 6.65
CA PHE A 117 -2.20 -5.60 5.56
C PHE A 117 -0.73 -5.87 5.30
N TYR A 118 -0.43 -7.15 5.11
CA TYR A 118 0.87 -7.64 4.68
C TYR A 118 0.66 -8.36 3.36
N MET A 119 1.35 -7.91 2.32
CA MET A 119 1.13 -8.38 0.96
C MET A 119 2.44 -8.76 0.30
N LEU A 120 2.39 -9.85 -0.47
CA LEU A 120 3.35 -10.12 -1.52
C LEU A 120 2.73 -9.63 -2.84
N GLN A 121 3.43 -8.74 -3.54
CA GLN A 121 2.95 -8.12 -4.76
C GLN A 121 3.87 -8.49 -5.93
N TYR A 122 3.27 -8.92 -7.04
CA TYR A 122 3.93 -9.03 -8.32
C TYR A 122 3.30 -8.03 -9.30
N SER A 123 4.11 -7.35 -10.10
CA SER A 123 3.64 -6.48 -11.17
C SER A 123 4.46 -6.67 -12.43
N ALA A 124 3.87 -6.43 -13.60
CA ALA A 124 4.54 -6.51 -14.89
C ALA A 124 4.00 -5.42 -15.82
N ARG A 125 4.87 -4.88 -16.66
CA ARG A 125 4.55 -3.91 -17.70
C ARG A 125 4.73 -4.57 -19.08
N PHE A 126 3.75 -4.37 -19.97
CA PHE A 126 3.67 -4.99 -21.28
C PHE A 126 3.56 -3.92 -22.38
#